data_AF-A0A2V8YGL2-F1
#
_entry.id   AF-A0A2V8YGL2-F1
#
_cell.length_a   1.000
_cell.length_b   1.000
_cell.length_c   1.000
_cell.angle_alpha   90.00
_cell.angle_beta   90.00
_cell.angle_gamma   90.00
#
_symmetry.space_group_name_H-M   'P 1'
#
loop_
_entity.id
_entity.type
_entity.pdbx_description
1 polymer ?
#
loop_
_entity_poly.entity_id
_entity_poly.type
_entity_poly.pdbx_seq_one_letter_code
_entity_poly.pdbx_strand_id
1 'polypeptide(L)'
;MKNPHRFLFATLASLMLVAALWAMPPAIDNAQPAATAQTPASQLSVSGKITAVRKDSFTLAVAGGQASSGQQFAQEAPNAKSMVFQIDKNTTIEGKLKVNATADVTYREENGKNIAISVHVTA
;
A
#
# COMPACT_ATOMS: atom_id res chain seq x y z
N MET A 1 -9.14 29.81 69.02
CA MET A 1 -9.76 29.79 67.67
C MET A 1 -9.07 28.64 66.92
N LYS A 2 -9.74 27.49 66.70
CA LYS A 2 -10.51 27.16 65.47
C LYS A 2 -9.57 27.31 64.24
N ASN A 3 -8.99 26.28 63.59
CA ASN A 3 -9.60 25.11 62.95
C ASN A 3 -8.52 24.02 62.64
N PRO A 4 -8.57 22.79 63.20
CA PRO A 4 -7.62 21.72 62.86
C PRO A 4 -8.04 20.89 61.62
N HIS A 5 -9.11 21.27 60.93
CA HIS A 5 -9.70 20.46 59.85
C HIS A 5 -9.17 20.73 58.44
N ARG A 6 -8.32 21.74 58.23
CA ARG A 6 -7.83 22.07 56.88
C ARG A 6 -6.56 21.32 56.47
N PHE A 7 -5.84 20.71 57.42
CA PHE A 7 -4.63 19.95 57.12
C PHE A 7 -4.88 18.45 56.84
N LEU A 8 -6.08 17.95 57.13
CA LEU A 8 -6.45 16.54 56.90
C LEU A 8 -6.98 16.27 55.48
N PHE A 9 -7.38 17.30 54.73
CA PHE A 9 -7.93 17.12 53.38
C PHE A 9 -6.90 17.22 52.24
N ALA A 10 -5.73 17.79 52.49
CA ALA A 10 -4.71 17.97 51.45
C ALA A 10 -3.78 16.75 51.29
N THR A 11 -3.70 15.87 52.30
CA THR A 11 -2.81 14.70 52.28
C THR A 11 -3.45 13.46 51.68
N LEU A 12 -4.79 13.39 51.61
CA LEU A 12 -5.51 12.23 51.07
C LEU A 12 -5.63 12.23 49.54
N ALA A 13 -5.41 13.38 48.88
CA ALA A 13 -5.48 13.51 47.43
C ALA A 13 -4.19 13.06 46.70
N SER A 14 -3.09 12.84 47.42
CA SER A 14 -1.77 12.58 46.81
C SER A 14 -1.39 11.10 46.67
N LEU A 15 -2.20 10.16 47.16
CA LEU A 15 -1.81 8.74 47.27
C LEU A 15 -2.67 7.77 46.43
N MET A 16 -3.33 8.24 45.36
CA MET A 16 -4.18 7.41 44.48
C MET A 16 -3.92 7.66 42.98
N LEU A 17 -2.67 7.93 42.59
CA LEU A 17 -2.28 7.94 41.17
C LEU A 17 -0.94 7.22 40.93
N VAL A 18 -0.74 6.08 41.59
CA VAL A 18 0.41 5.16 41.35
C VAL A 18 -0.09 3.72 41.45
N ALA A 19 -0.99 3.29 40.55
CA ALA A 19 -1.44 1.87 40.55
C ALA A 19 -2.13 1.40 39.25
N ALA A 20 -1.95 2.03 38.09
CA ALA A 20 -2.66 1.62 36.88
C ALA A 20 -1.84 1.64 35.58
N LEU A 21 -0.54 1.31 35.64
CA LEU A 21 0.30 1.19 34.43
C LEU A 21 0.91 -0.20 34.18
N TRP A 22 0.59 -1.21 34.98
CA TRP A 22 1.10 -2.57 34.77
C TRP A 22 -0.02 -3.59 34.69
N ALA A 23 -0.69 -3.63 33.54
CA ALA A 23 -1.44 -4.79 33.08
C ALA A 23 -1.61 -4.79 31.54
N MET A 24 -0.49 -4.92 30.81
CA MET A 24 -0.37 -5.64 29.51
C MET A 24 -1.11 -5.09 28.26
N PRO A 25 -0.69 -5.45 27.02
CA PRO A 25 0.43 -6.27 26.57
C PRO A 25 1.54 -5.45 25.87
N PRO A 26 2.69 -6.03 25.49
CA PRO A 26 3.45 -5.47 24.38
C PRO A 26 2.47 -5.42 23.20
N ALA A 27 2.13 -4.21 22.74
CA ALA A 27 1.62 -4.10 21.39
C ALA A 27 2.67 -4.77 20.53
N ILE A 28 2.29 -5.92 19.99
CA ILE A 28 3.02 -6.68 19.01
C ILE A 28 3.60 -5.64 18.06
N ASP A 29 4.89 -5.79 17.80
CA ASP A 29 5.54 -5.29 16.60
C ASP A 29 4.73 -5.82 15.41
N ASN A 30 3.58 -5.21 15.15
CA ASN A 30 3.19 -4.98 13.80
C ASN A 30 4.22 -3.95 13.36
N ALA A 31 5.36 -4.46 12.89
CA ALA A 31 5.80 -4.10 11.56
C ALA A 31 4.59 -4.22 10.61
N GLN A 32 3.60 -3.32 10.77
CA GLN A 32 2.97 -2.72 9.63
C GLN A 32 4.16 -2.14 8.91
N PRO A 33 4.52 -2.65 7.71
CA PRO A 33 5.46 -1.94 6.89
C PRO A 33 4.93 -0.52 6.90
N ALA A 34 5.75 0.43 7.35
CA ALA A 34 5.49 1.82 7.09
C ALA A 34 5.33 1.88 5.57
N ALA A 35 4.09 1.79 5.10
CA ALA A 35 3.70 2.24 3.79
C ALA A 35 4.04 3.71 3.90
N THR A 36 5.28 3.98 3.49
CA THR A 36 5.85 5.30 3.46
C THR A 36 4.80 6.04 2.69
N ALA A 37 4.13 6.99 3.36
CA ALA A 37 3.15 7.84 2.72
C ALA A 37 3.96 8.71 1.75
N GLN A 38 4.34 8.10 0.63
CA GLN A 38 4.79 8.76 -0.56
C GLN A 38 3.61 9.62 -0.93
N THR A 39 3.81 10.92 -0.81
CA THR A 39 2.97 11.99 -1.34
C THR A 39 2.19 11.46 -2.54
N PRO A 40 0.84 11.59 -2.59
CA PRO A 40 0.04 10.92 -3.61
C PRO A 40 0.27 11.60 -4.97
N ALA A 41 1.40 11.29 -5.60
CA ALA A 41 1.47 11.21 -7.05
C ALA A 41 0.44 10.15 -7.41
N SER A 42 -0.60 10.55 -8.14
CA SER A 42 -1.80 9.77 -8.44
C SER A 42 -1.51 8.29 -8.64
N GLN A 43 -1.67 7.52 -7.57
CA GLN A 43 -1.42 6.09 -7.56
C GLN A 43 -2.62 5.43 -8.22
N LEU A 44 -2.39 4.83 -9.37
CA LEU A 44 -3.42 4.18 -10.18
C LEU A 44 -3.33 2.67 -9.97
N SER A 45 -4.46 1.98 -10.04
CA SER A 45 -4.52 0.53 -9.93
C SER A 45 -5.23 -0.04 -11.14
N VAL A 46 -4.69 -1.14 -11.66
CA VAL A 46 -5.29 -1.88 -12.77
C VAL A 46 -5.06 -3.37 -12.58
N SER A 47 -6.10 -4.14 -12.84
CA SER A 47 -6.04 -5.59 -12.83
C SER A 47 -6.08 -6.10 -14.26
N GLY A 48 -5.36 -7.17 -14.53
CA GLY A 48 -5.34 -7.75 -15.86
C GLY A 48 -4.50 -9.01 -15.92
N LYS A 49 -4.46 -9.58 -17.12
CA LYS A 49 -3.72 -10.80 -17.38
C LYS A 49 -2.34 -10.47 -17.93
N ILE A 50 -1.29 -11.03 -17.34
CA ILE A 50 0.07 -10.84 -17.83
C ILE A 50 0.23 -11.52 -19.20
N THR A 51 0.57 -10.77 -20.22
CA THR A 51 0.79 -11.29 -21.59
C THR A 51 2.27 -11.42 -21.92
N ALA A 52 3.14 -10.63 -21.31
CA ALA A 52 4.58 -10.70 -21.49
C ALA A 52 5.32 -10.31 -20.19
N VAL A 53 6.46 -10.96 -19.95
CA VAL A 53 7.37 -10.64 -18.83
C VAL A 53 8.77 -10.46 -19.40
N ARG A 54 9.39 -9.33 -19.09
CA ARG A 54 10.80 -9.03 -19.36
C ARG A 54 11.54 -8.80 -18.05
N LYS A 55 12.85 -8.54 -18.13
CA LYS A 55 13.72 -8.36 -16.96
C LYS A 55 13.33 -7.15 -16.11
N ASP A 56 12.92 -6.06 -16.76
CA ASP A 56 12.68 -4.73 -16.17
C ASP A 56 11.26 -4.21 -16.44
N SER A 57 10.41 -5.03 -17.04
CA SER A 57 9.07 -4.63 -17.47
C SER A 57 8.16 -5.82 -17.69
N PHE A 58 6.85 -5.60 -17.64
CA PHE A 58 5.84 -6.59 -17.98
C PHE A 58 4.66 -5.94 -18.67
N THR A 59 3.87 -6.75 -19.38
CA THR A 59 2.70 -6.30 -20.13
C THR A 59 1.44 -6.97 -19.59
N LEU A 60 0.41 -6.17 -19.37
CA LEU A 60 -0.88 -6.58 -18.83
C LEU A 60 -1.96 -6.33 -19.87
N ALA A 61 -2.76 -7.35 -20.17
CA ALA A 61 -4.01 -7.21 -20.92
C ALA A 61 -5.13 -6.84 -19.94
N VAL A 62 -5.65 -5.64 -20.10
CA VAL A 62 -6.75 -5.08 -19.30
C VAL A 62 -8.04 -5.28 -20.09
N ALA A 63 -9.05 -5.88 -19.47
CA ALA A 63 -10.38 -5.99 -20.08
C ALA A 63 -10.92 -4.56 -20.29
N GLY A 64 -11.33 -4.24 -21.52
CA GLY A 64 -11.78 -2.90 -21.90
C GLY A 64 -12.98 -2.44 -21.06
N GLY A 65 -12.71 -1.68 -20.01
CA GLY A 65 -13.72 -1.14 -19.10
C GLY A 65 -13.24 0.08 -18.31
N GLN A 66 -11.96 0.16 -17.94
CA GLN A 66 -11.42 1.30 -17.19
C GLN A 66 -9.93 1.50 -17.50
N ALA A 67 -9.61 2.21 -18.56
CA ALA A 67 -8.27 2.78 -18.73
C ALA A 67 -8.39 4.00 -19.65
N SER A 68 -8.70 5.15 -19.04
CA SER A 68 -8.52 6.46 -19.67
C SER A 68 -7.05 6.68 -20.03
N SER A 69 -6.82 7.58 -20.98
CA SER A 69 -5.51 8.02 -21.52
C SER A 69 -4.81 7.05 -22.45
N GLY A 70 -4.56 7.50 -23.68
CA GLY A 70 -4.00 6.70 -24.77
C GLY A 70 -2.49 6.78 -24.87
N GLN A 71 -1.90 5.75 -25.47
CA GLN A 71 -0.72 5.79 -26.34
C GLN A 71 -0.53 4.41 -26.96
N GLN A 72 -0.36 4.39 -28.28
CA GLN A 72 -0.24 3.22 -29.15
C GLN A 72 1.03 2.42 -28.86
N PHE A 73 0.94 1.08 -28.79
CA PHE A 73 1.87 0.14 -29.43
C PHE A 73 1.10 -1.16 -29.74
N ALA A 74 1.27 -1.66 -30.97
CA ALA A 74 0.46 -2.68 -31.64
C ALA A 74 0.57 -4.09 -31.05
N GLN A 75 -0.53 -4.88 -31.12
CA GLN A 75 -0.64 -6.20 -31.78
C GLN A 75 -1.92 -6.94 -31.29
N GLU A 76 -2.94 -6.99 -32.14
CA GLU A 76 -3.91 -8.11 -32.33
C GLU A 76 -4.55 -8.79 -31.09
N ALA A 77 -5.60 -8.18 -30.52
CA ALA A 77 -6.74 -8.88 -29.90
C ALA A 77 -7.96 -7.94 -29.89
N PRO A 78 -9.17 -8.37 -30.31
CA PRO A 78 -10.23 -7.44 -30.70
C PRO A 78 -10.96 -6.70 -29.56
N ASN A 79 -10.51 -6.76 -28.29
CA ASN A 79 -11.10 -5.88 -27.24
C ASN A 79 -10.30 -5.73 -25.92
N ALA A 80 -9.01 -6.10 -25.86
CA ALA A 80 -8.22 -5.99 -24.64
C ALA A 80 -7.15 -4.90 -24.78
N LYS A 81 -7.21 -3.86 -23.94
CA LYS A 81 -6.20 -2.79 -23.92
C LYS A 81 -4.95 -3.33 -23.23
N SER A 82 -3.84 -3.44 -23.96
CA SER A 82 -2.56 -3.85 -23.38
C SER A 82 -1.85 -2.64 -22.77
N MET A 83 -1.29 -2.82 -21.57
CA MET A 83 -0.52 -1.80 -20.85
C MET A 83 0.83 -2.35 -20.45
N VAL A 84 1.88 -1.54 -20.63
CA VAL A 84 3.26 -1.91 -20.25
C VAL A 84 3.63 -1.19 -18.97
N PHE A 85 4.17 -1.93 -18.01
CA PHE A 85 4.66 -1.44 -16.73
C PHE A 85 6.15 -1.68 -16.61
N GLN A 86 6.89 -0.64 -16.20
CA GLN A 86 8.30 -0.75 -15.85
C GLN A 86 8.43 -1.12 -14.37
N ILE A 87 9.38 -2.01 -14.08
CA ILE A 87 9.75 -2.43 -12.73
C ILE A 87 10.95 -1.59 -12.33
N ASP A 88 10.82 -0.87 -11.23
CA ASP A 88 11.90 -0.10 -10.63
C ASP A 88 12.37 -0.77 -9.33
N LYS A 89 13.44 -0.24 -8.73
CA LYS A 89 14.00 -0.78 -7.48
C LYS A 89 13.04 -0.73 -6.28
N ASN A 90 12.02 0.13 -6.34
CA ASN A 90 11.01 0.32 -5.32
C ASN A 90 9.72 -0.47 -5.64
N THR A 91 9.68 -1.24 -6.73
CA THR A 91 8.53 -2.08 -7.05
C THR A 91 8.50 -3.31 -6.15
N THR A 92 7.40 -3.49 -5.42
CA THR A 92 7.16 -4.71 -4.64
C THR A 92 6.38 -5.72 -5.50
N ILE A 93 6.89 -6.94 -5.62
CA ILE A 93 6.23 -8.01 -6.38
C ILE A 93 5.85 -9.14 -5.43
N GLU A 94 4.56 -9.34 -5.26
CA GLU A 94 3.96 -10.42 -4.48
C GLU A 94 3.54 -11.54 -5.43
N GLY A 95 4.25 -12.67 -5.35
CA GLY A 95 4.08 -13.80 -6.25
C GLY A 95 5.05 -13.80 -7.44
N LYS A 96 4.81 -14.70 -8.40
CA LYS A 96 5.71 -14.90 -9.55
C LYS A 96 5.07 -14.34 -10.82
N LEU A 97 5.69 -13.32 -11.41
CA LEU A 97 5.31 -12.83 -12.73
C LEU A 97 5.42 -13.97 -13.76
N LYS A 98 4.27 -14.39 -14.28
CA LYS A 98 4.17 -15.46 -15.27
C LYS A 98 3.16 -15.04 -16.33
N VAL A 99 3.52 -15.28 -17.59
CA VAL A 99 2.55 -15.13 -18.69
C VAL A 99 1.32 -15.98 -18.39
N ASN A 100 0.14 -15.43 -18.69
CA ASN A 100 -1.18 -15.99 -18.46
C ASN A 100 -1.69 -15.94 -17.01
N ALA A 101 -0.92 -15.44 -16.05
CA ALA A 101 -1.40 -15.19 -14.69
C ALA A 101 -2.19 -13.87 -14.60
N THR A 102 -3.10 -13.77 -13.64
CA THR A 102 -3.78 -12.51 -13.31
C THR A 102 -2.90 -11.72 -12.35
N ALA A 103 -2.85 -10.41 -12.51
CA ALA A 103 -2.16 -9.56 -11.57
C ALA A 103 -2.90 -8.24 -11.35
N ASP A 104 -2.90 -7.82 -10.09
CA ASP A 104 -3.32 -6.51 -9.65
C ASP A 104 -2.08 -5.63 -9.51
N VAL A 105 -2.03 -4.58 -10.32
CA VAL A 105 -0.87 -3.71 -10.44
C VAL A 105 -1.26 -2.33 -9.96
N THR A 106 -0.57 -1.86 -8.94
CA THR A 106 -0.58 -0.46 -8.57
C THR A 106 0.64 0.22 -9.16
N TYR A 107 0.45 1.36 -9.81
CA TYR A 107 1.48 2.06 -10.56
C TYR A 107 1.34 3.58 -10.42
N ARG A 108 2.40 4.28 -10.79
CA ARG A 108 2.42 5.72 -11.02
C ARG A 108 2.77 6.00 -12.47
N GLU A 109 2.19 7.05 -13.04
CA GLU A 109 2.63 7.58 -14.32
C GLU A 109 3.77 8.57 -14.09
N GLU A 110 4.91 8.31 -14.70
CA GLU A 110 6.09 9.18 -14.62
C GLU A 110 6.66 9.37 -16.02
N ASN A 111 6.68 10.61 -16.51
CA ASN A 111 7.16 10.94 -17.86
C ASN A 111 6.47 10.13 -18.99
N GLY A 112 5.15 9.86 -18.85
CA GLY A 112 4.39 9.07 -19.83
C GLY A 112 4.69 7.56 -19.81
N LYS A 113 5.40 7.07 -18.79
CA LYS A 113 5.64 5.65 -18.54
C LYS A 113 4.88 5.20 -17.29
N ASN A 114 4.28 4.01 -17.34
CA ASN A 114 3.70 3.40 -16.15
C ASN A 114 4.81 2.71 -15.35
N ILE A 115 5.07 3.18 -14.13
CA ILE A 115 6.06 2.59 -13.22
C ILE A 115 5.32 1.82 -12.13
N ALA A 116 5.54 0.52 -12.05
CA ALA A 116 4.90 -0.33 -11.04
C ALA A 116 5.39 0.04 -9.63
N ILE A 117 4.45 0.14 -8.69
CA ILE A 117 4.68 0.35 -7.27
C ILE A 117 4.50 -0.99 -6.54
N SER A 118 3.37 -1.66 -6.78
CA SER A 118 3.13 -3.01 -6.28
C SER A 118 2.47 -3.87 -7.36
N VAL A 119 2.84 -5.15 -7.38
CA VAL A 119 2.26 -6.14 -8.27
C VAL A 119 1.89 -7.36 -7.45
N HIS A 120 0.60 -7.66 -7.38
CA HIS A 120 0.09 -8.85 -6.71
C HIS A 120 -0.41 -9.84 -7.76
N VAL A 121 0.25 -11.00 -7.86
CA VAL A 121 -0.11 -12.03 -8.83
C VAL A 121 -1.11 -13.01 -8.22
N THR A 122 -2.30 -13.08 -8.80
CA THR A 122 -3.36 -14.05 -8.46
C THR A 122 -3.39 -15.13 -9.56
N ALA A 123 -3.05 -16.36 -9.18
CA ALA A 123 -2.78 -17.47 -10.11
C ALA A 123 -3.98 -17.88 -10.97
#